data_AF-A0A5C6VWA4-F1
#
_entry.id   AF-A0A5C6VWA4-F1
#
_cell.length_a   1.000
_cell.length_b   1.000
_cell.length_c   1.000
_cell.angle_alpha   90.00
_cell.angle_beta   90.00
_cell.angle_gamma   90.00
#
_symmetry.space_group_name_H-M   'P 1'
#
loop_
_entity.id
_entity.type
_entity.pdbx_description
1 polymer ?
#
loop_
_entity_poly.entity_id
_entity_poly.type
_entity_poly.pdbx_seq_one_letter_code
_entity_poly.pdbx_strand_id
1 'polypeptide(L)'
;MRNFYNSDLARSFGYGMAVYIAAQTSALQHGIDATNMRRRAAGRRLLEDATVEEVISALRSNGMLPARPNARGAGLSDADAIG
;
A
#
# COMPACT_ATOMS: atom_id res chain seq x y z
N MET A 1 -2.15 -20.52 -6.58
CA MET A 1 -1.05 -19.81 -5.88
C MET A 1 -0.53 -18.73 -6.81
N ARG A 2 -0.38 -17.48 -6.34
CA ARG A 2 0.13 -16.38 -7.17
C ARG A 2 1.66 -16.44 -7.16
N ASN A 3 2.29 -16.40 -8.33
CA ASN A 3 3.75 -16.36 -8.42
C ASN A 3 4.23 -14.93 -8.15
N PHE A 4 4.97 -14.75 -7.06
CA PHE A 4 5.55 -13.45 -6.67
C PHE A 4 6.95 -13.23 -7.24
N TYR A 5 7.55 -14.26 -7.84
CA TYR A 5 8.81 -14.11 -8.55
C TYR A 5 8.59 -13.39 -9.89
N ASN A 6 9.42 -12.37 -10.15
CA ASN A 6 9.41 -11.61 -11.38
C ASN A 6 10.83 -11.55 -11.96
N SER A 7 10.97 -11.83 -13.26
CA SER A 7 12.25 -11.75 -13.99
C SER A 7 12.85 -10.35 -13.97
N ASP A 8 12.03 -9.30 -13.93
CA ASP A 8 12.51 -7.92 -13.84
C ASP A 8 13.13 -7.61 -12.47
N LEU A 9 12.62 -8.26 -11.42
CA LEU A 9 13.21 -8.18 -10.08
C LEU A 9 14.59 -8.84 -10.07
N ALA A 10 14.71 -10.02 -10.69
CA ALA A 10 15.99 -10.72 -10.79
C ALA A 10 17.00 -9.95 -11.65
N ARG A 11 16.54 -9.27 -12.69
CA ARG A 11 17.37 -8.40 -13.53
C ARG A 11 17.88 -7.16 -12.79
N SER A 12 17.07 -6.61 -11.88
CA SER A 12 17.38 -5.36 -11.17
C SER A 12 18.20 -5.58 -9.90
N PHE A 13 17.94 -6.67 -9.16
CA PHE A 13 18.50 -6.91 -7.83
C PHE A 13 19.33 -8.21 -7.73
N GLY A 14 19.41 -8.98 -8.81
CA GLY A 14 19.99 -10.31 -8.81
C GLY A 14 19.01 -11.40 -8.34
N TYR A 15 19.25 -12.64 -8.78
CA TYR A 15 18.37 -13.78 -8.53
C TYR A 15 18.10 -14.03 -7.04
N GLY A 16 19.13 -14.02 -6.20
CA GLY A 16 18.99 -14.29 -4.76
C GLY A 16 18.06 -13.30 -4.06
N MET A 17 18.19 -12.01 -4.37
CA MET A 17 17.31 -10.98 -3.82
C MET A 17 15.89 -11.07 -4.38
N ALA A 18 15.72 -11.41 -5.66
CA ALA A 18 14.40 -11.61 -6.24
C ALA A 18 13.63 -12.77 -5.59
N VAL A 19 14.31 -13.88 -5.31
CA VAL A 19 13.72 -15.01 -4.57
C VAL A 19 13.39 -14.63 -3.14
N TYR A 20 14.29 -13.91 -2.45
CA TYR A 20 14.04 -13.43 -1.09
C TYR A 20 12.82 -12.49 -1.01
N ILE A 21 12.73 -11.51 -1.92
CA ILE A 21 11.59 -10.58 -1.99
C ILE A 21 10.30 -11.36 -2.30
N ALA A 22 10.33 -12.29 -3.25
CA ALA A 22 9.17 -13.12 -3.57
C ALA A 22 8.71 -13.96 -2.35
N ALA A 23 9.65 -14.54 -1.59
CA ALA A 23 9.35 -15.31 -0.39
C ALA A 23 8.72 -14.45 0.71
N GLN A 24 9.29 -13.27 1.00
CA GLN A 24 8.72 -12.32 1.96
C GLN A 24 7.33 -11.84 1.54
N THR A 25 7.15 -11.54 0.26
CA THR A 25 5.85 -11.10 -0.28
C THR A 25 4.80 -12.21 -0.16
N SER A 26 5.18 -13.45 -0.42
CA SER A 26 4.30 -14.62 -0.24
C SER A 26 3.88 -14.78 1.22
N ALA A 27 4.82 -14.67 2.16
CA ALA A 27 4.53 -14.75 3.59
C ALA A 27 3.56 -13.65 4.05
N LEU A 28 3.75 -12.42 3.57
CA LEU A 28 2.84 -11.31 3.83
C LEU A 28 1.44 -11.58 3.29
N GLN A 29 1.32 -12.06 2.04
CA GLN A 29 0.02 -12.39 1.45
C GLN A 29 -0.69 -13.50 2.26
N HIS A 30 0.05 -14.53 2.70
CA HIS A 30 -0.52 -15.57 3.55
C HIS A 30 -1.03 -15.04 4.89
N GLY A 31 -0.33 -14.08 5.51
CA GLY A 31 -0.79 -13.42 6.73
C GLY A 31 -2.08 -12.62 6.53
N ILE A 32 -2.18 -11.91 5.41
CA ILE A 32 -3.39 -11.16 5.01
C ILE A 32 -4.56 -12.11 4.77
N ASP A 33 -4.32 -13.19 4.01
CA ASP A 33 -5.36 -14.18 3.69
C ASP A 33 -5.86 -14.87 4.96
N ALA A 34 -4.97 -15.25 5.87
CA ALA A 34 -5.33 -15.84 7.16
C ALA A 34 -6.20 -14.89 8.01
N THR A 35 -5.83 -13.61 8.06
CA THR A 35 -6.61 -12.58 8.75
C THR A 35 -7.99 -12.39 8.11
N ASN A 36 -8.04 -12.35 6.78
CA ASN A 36 -9.30 -12.19 6.05
C ASN A 36 -10.21 -13.43 6.19
N MET A 37 -9.65 -14.64 6.24
CA MET A 37 -10.41 -15.86 6.54
C MET A 37 -11.02 -15.81 7.94
N ARG A 38 -10.26 -15.39 8.96
CA ARG A 38 -10.78 -15.22 10.33
C ARG A 38 -11.91 -14.19 10.38
N ARG A 39 -11.77 -13.07 9.67
CA ARG A 39 -12.82 -12.04 9.59
C ARG A 39 -14.09 -12.54 8.93
N ARG A 40 -13.97 -13.22 7.78
CA ARG A 40 -15.10 -13.85 7.09
C ARG A 40 -15.81 -14.88 7.97
N ALA A 41 -15.05 -15.72 8.68
CA ALA A 41 -15.61 -16.70 9.60
C ALA A 41 -16.37 -16.05 10.76
N ALA A 42 -15.92 -14.87 11.21
CA ALA A 42 -16.59 -14.07 12.24
C ALA A 42 -17.75 -13.19 11.71
N GLY A 43 -18.09 -13.27 10.41
CA GLY A 43 -19.12 -12.42 9.79
C GLY A 43 -18.74 -10.93 9.68
N ARG A 44 -17.48 -10.60 9.95
CA ARG A 44 -16.95 -9.23 9.95
C ARG A 44 -16.57 -8.75 8.56
N ARG A 45 -16.72 -7.46 8.29
CA ARG A 45 -16.37 -6.85 7.00
C ARG A 45 -14.85 -6.77 6.83
N LEU A 46 -14.40 -6.79 5.58
CA LEU A 46 -13.01 -6.47 5.24
C LEU A 46 -12.70 -5.06 5.77
N LEU A 47 -11.57 -4.92 6.47
CA LEU A 47 -11.09 -3.65 7.05
C LEU A 47 -11.96 -3.07 8.18
N GLU A 48 -12.83 -3.86 8.82
CA GLU A 48 -13.69 -3.38 9.93
C GLU A 48 -12.90 -2.77 11.10
N ASP A 49 -11.72 -3.32 11.40
CA ASP A 49 -10.84 -2.81 12.45
C ASP A 49 -9.75 -1.85 11.91
N ALA A 50 -9.72 -1.59 10.59
CA ALA A 50 -8.72 -0.70 10.02
C ALA A 50 -9.14 0.75 10.20
N THR A 51 -8.22 1.57 10.68
CA THR A 51 -8.47 3.01 10.79
C THR A 51 -8.47 3.66 9.40
N VAL A 52 -9.20 4.77 9.26
CA VAL A 52 -9.23 5.54 8.02
C VAL A 52 -7.82 6.02 7.66
N GLU A 53 -7.01 6.38 8.67
CA GLU A 53 -5.61 6.76 8.53
C GLU A 53 -4.75 5.64 7.93
N GLU A 54 -4.92 4.39 8.38
CA GLU A 54 -4.20 3.24 7.83
C GLU A 54 -4.57 2.99 6.36
N VAL A 55 -5.87 3.12 6.03
CA VAL A 55 -6.34 2.98 4.64
C VAL A 55 -5.78 4.10 3.76
N ILE A 56 -5.82 5.35 4.21
CA ILE A 56 -5.26 6.50 3.46
C ILE A 56 -3.74 6.35 3.30
N SER A 57 -3.04 5.92 4.35
CA SER A 57 -1.60 5.69 4.31
C SER A 57 -1.23 4.60 3.29
N ALA A 58 -1.95 3.49 3.30
CA ALA A 58 -1.77 2.40 2.33
C ALA A 58 -2.10 2.82 0.90
N LEU A 59 -3.17 3.60 0.69
CA LEU A 59 -3.52 4.11 -0.65
C LEU A 59 -2.44 5.05 -1.19
N ARG A 60 -1.86 5.89 -0.32
CA ARG A 60 -0.75 6.78 -0.70
C ARG A 60 0.53 6.01 -0.99
N SER A 61 0.89 5.01 -0.18
CA SER A 61 2.09 4.20 -0.42
C SER A 61 1.99 3.43 -1.74
N ASN A 62 0.77 3.08 -2.16
CA ASN A 62 0.49 2.44 -3.45
C ASN A 62 0.33 3.44 -4.61
N GLY A 63 0.55 4.75 -4.39
CA GLY A 63 0.44 5.78 -5.43
C GLY A 63 -0.99 6.08 -5.89
N MET A 64 -2.01 5.55 -5.21
CA MET A 64 -3.43 5.77 -5.53
C MET A 64 -3.95 7.09 -4.96
N LEU A 65 -3.23 7.67 -4.00
CA LEU A 65 -3.47 9.02 -3.49
C LEU A 65 -2.18 9.83 -3.59
N PRO A 66 -2.28 11.14 -3.87
CA PRO A 66 -1.13 12.03 -3.84
C PRO A 66 -0.43 11.94 -2.47
N ALA A 67 0.89 12.11 -2.49
CA ALA A 67 1.68 12.27 -1.29
C ALA A 67 1.07 13.37 -0.42
N ARG A 68 1.19 13.24 0.91
CA ARG A 68 0.60 14.21 1.85
C ARG A 68 1.10 15.58 1.38
N PRO A 69 0.23 16.55 1.07
CA PRO A 69 0.72 17.88 0.77
C PRO A 69 1.52 18.29 1.99
N ASN A 70 2.81 18.48 1.77
CA ASN A 70 3.73 18.95 2.78
C ASN A 70 3.06 20.21 3.35
N ALA A 71 2.80 20.26 4.65
CA ALA A 71 2.30 21.45 5.34
C ALA A 71 3.43 22.52 5.40
N ARG A 72 4.00 22.84 4.24
CA ARG A 72 4.92 23.91 3.88
C ARG A 72 4.56 24.31 2.47
N GLY A 73 3.41 24.96 2.36
CA GLY A 73 2.82 25.36 1.11
C GLY A 73 1.43 25.95 1.31
N ALA A 74 1.17 26.58 2.46
CA ALA A 74 0.13 27.59 2.56
C ALA A 74 0.59 28.82 1.77
N GLY A 75 0.66 28.68 0.45
CA GLY A 75 0.57 29.80 -0.46
C GLY A 75 -0.90 29.99 -0.74
N LEU A 76 -1.62 30.62 0.17
CA LEU A 76 -2.81 31.38 -0.19
C LEU A 76 -2.28 32.49 -1.11
N SER A 77 -2.16 32.19 -2.39
CA SER A 77 -1.82 33.21 -3.36
C SER A 77 -3.09 33.99 -3.62
N ASP A 78 -3.12 35.19 -3.04
CA ASP A 78 -4.02 36.28 -3.42
C ASP A 78 -4.25 36.26 -4.93
N ALA A 79 -5.49 35.96 -5.31
CA ALA A 79 -6.05 36.33 -6.60
C ALA A 79 -7.46 36.88 -6.33
N ASP A 80 -7.53 37.82 -5.39
CA ASP A 80 -8.64 38.76 -5.25
C ASP A 80 -8.08 40.18 -5.42
N ALA A 81 -7.82 40.51 -6.68
CA ALA A 81 -7.60 41.82 -7.30
C ALA A 81 -7.42 41.48 -8.79
N ILE A 82 -8.09 42.03 -9.79
CA ILE A 82 -8.39 43.43 -10.15
C ILE A 82 -9.56 43.29 -11.16
N GLY A 83 -10.70 43.96 -10.99
CA GLY A 83 -10.98 45.24 -11.65
C GLY A 83 -11.84 45.07 -12.90
#